data_AF-Q5D9J9-F1
#
_entry.id   AF-Q5D9J9-F1
#
_cell.length_a   1.000
_cell.length_b   1.000
_cell.length_c   1.000
_cell.angle_alpha   90.00
_cell.angle_beta   90.00
_cell.angle_gamma   90.00
#
_symmetry.space_group_name_H-M   'P 1'
#
loop_
_entity.id
_entity.type
_entity.pdbx_description
1 polymer ?
#
loop_
_entity_poly.entity_id
_entity_poly.type
_entity_poly.pdbx_seq_one_letter_code
_entity_poly.pdbx_strand_id
1 'polypeptide(L)'
;MDIIMETLILTSYQDEARVRNLIDELIASGKIDAFKNYTHERPEKAAKRAKRALEEEKLFAKEQKKKSKKQKDGVDTEGGLDSLAKSIQARHENALKSSENFLDKIAQKYCSKQKTTARKRPANKPATSKRKK
;
A
#
# COMPACT_ATOMS: atom_id res chain seq x y z
N MET A 1 -16.47 31.87 -5.80
CA MET A 1 -15.79 30.79 -6.55
C MET A 1 -15.08 29.76 -5.68
N ASP A 2 -14.49 30.13 -4.55
CA ASP A 2 -13.62 29.25 -3.75
C ASP A 2 -14.18 27.83 -3.53
N ILE A 3 -15.39 27.71 -2.94
CA ILE A 3 -16.05 26.41 -2.68
C ILE A 3 -16.33 25.63 -3.97
N ILE A 4 -16.68 26.34 -5.05
CA ILE A 4 -17.02 25.71 -6.33
C ILE A 4 -15.77 25.02 -6.90
N MET A 5 -14.63 25.71 -6.91
CA MET A 5 -13.38 25.15 -7.43
C MET A 5 -12.78 24.06 -6.53
N GLU A 6 -13.06 24.08 -5.22
CA GLU A 6 -12.62 23.03 -4.28
C GLU A 6 -13.47 21.76 -4.37
N THR A 7 -14.75 21.88 -4.73
CA THR A 7 -15.69 20.75 -4.77
C THR A 7 -15.80 20.10 -6.14
N LEU A 8 -15.49 20.83 -7.21
CA LEU A 8 -15.49 20.29 -8.56
C LEU A 8 -14.35 19.29 -8.75
N ILE A 9 -14.73 18.09 -9.18
CA ILE A 9 -13.81 17.00 -9.49
C ILE A 9 -13.17 17.25 -10.86
N LEU A 10 -11.87 16.92 -10.99
CA LEU A 10 -11.10 17.04 -12.23
C LEU A 10 -11.02 18.46 -12.82
N THR A 11 -11.18 19.48 -11.97
CA THR A 11 -10.99 20.88 -12.38
C THR A 11 -9.70 21.45 -11.85
N SER A 12 -8.99 22.19 -12.70
CA SER A 12 -7.81 22.96 -12.32
C SER A 12 -8.13 24.44 -12.21
N TYR A 13 -7.20 25.24 -11.68
CA TYR A 13 -7.30 26.70 -11.72
C TYR A 13 -7.48 27.25 -13.16
N GLN A 14 -6.92 26.59 -14.17
CA GLN A 14 -7.05 27.02 -15.57
C GLN A 14 -8.48 26.92 -16.09
N ASP A 15 -9.30 26.05 -15.50
CA ASP A 15 -10.70 25.85 -15.88
C ASP A 15 -11.64 26.89 -15.29
N GLU A 16 -11.17 27.73 -14.36
CA GLU A 16 -12.02 28.68 -13.64
C GLU A 16 -12.78 29.61 -14.59
N ALA A 17 -12.13 30.12 -15.64
CA ALA A 17 -12.77 31.02 -16.60
C ALA A 17 -13.96 30.33 -17.30
N ARG A 18 -13.80 29.05 -17.67
CA ARG A 18 -14.86 28.25 -18.29
C ARG A 18 -16.01 28.01 -17.31
N VAL A 19 -15.69 27.66 -16.06
CA VAL A 19 -16.69 27.43 -15.01
C VAL A 19 -17.47 28.71 -14.69
N ARG A 20 -16.78 29.86 -14.65
CA ARG A 20 -17.39 31.17 -14.44
C ARG A 20 -18.37 31.52 -15.54
N ASN A 21 -17.97 31.39 -16.80
CA ASN A 21 -18.85 31.66 -17.94
C ASN A 21 -20.13 30.81 -17.89
N LEU A 22 -20.00 29.51 -17.57
CA LEU A 22 -21.16 28.63 -17.43
C LEU A 22 -22.10 29.09 -16.32
N ILE A 23 -21.58 29.47 -15.16
CA ILE A 23 -22.40 29.94 -14.05
C ILE A 23 -23.08 31.28 -14.41
N ASP A 24 -22.37 32.17 -15.08
CA ASP A 24 -22.92 33.46 -15.51
C ASP A 24 -24.08 33.27 -16.51
N GLU A 25 -23.98 32.31 -17.44
CA GLU A 25 -25.08 31.91 -18.33
C GLU A 25 -26.28 31.34 -17.56
N LEU A 26 -26.02 30.53 -16.53
CA LEU A 26 -27.08 29.94 -15.70
C LEU A 26 -27.78 30.99 -14.83
N ILE A 27 -27.06 32.00 -14.35
CA ILE A 27 -27.63 33.16 -13.66
C ILE A 27 -28.44 34.01 -14.64
N ALA A 28 -27.91 34.29 -15.83
CA ALA A 28 -28.60 35.09 -16.85
C ALA A 28 -29.90 34.41 -17.33
N SER A 29 -29.92 33.08 -17.41
CA SER A 29 -31.12 32.30 -17.73
C SER A 29 -32.09 32.11 -16.56
N GLY A 30 -31.76 32.62 -15.37
CA GLY A 30 -32.61 32.55 -14.18
C GLY A 30 -32.73 31.14 -13.58
N LYS A 31 -31.86 30.21 -13.95
CA LYS A 31 -31.86 28.83 -13.42
C LYS A 31 -31.24 28.73 -12.03
N ILE A 32 -30.36 29.66 -11.69
CA ILE A 32 -29.65 29.72 -10.41
C ILE A 32 -29.67 31.17 -9.90
N ASP A 33 -29.81 31.33 -8.58
CA ASP A 33 -29.80 32.63 -7.93
C ASP A 33 -28.44 33.33 -7.99
N ALA A 34 -28.47 34.65 -8.16
CA ALA A 34 -27.29 35.50 -8.16
C ALA A 34 -26.78 35.75 -6.74
N PHE A 35 -25.93 34.87 -6.23
CA PHE A 35 -25.33 35.06 -4.91
C PHE A 35 -24.32 36.21 -4.89
N LYS A 36 -24.48 37.14 -3.92
CA LYS A 36 -23.61 38.32 -3.76
C LYS A 36 -22.12 37.97 -3.62
N ASN A 37 -21.82 36.88 -2.90
CA ASN A 37 -20.44 36.41 -2.68
C ASN A 37 -19.75 35.96 -3.98
N TYR A 38 -20.53 35.54 -4.99
CA TYR A 38 -20.03 35.14 -6.29
C TYR A 38 -19.93 36.36 -7.23
N THR A 39 -21.02 37.12 -7.36
CA THR A 39 -21.10 38.25 -8.31
C THR A 39 -20.18 39.42 -7.95
N HIS A 40 -19.93 39.65 -6.66
CA HIS A 40 -19.08 40.75 -6.17
C HIS A 40 -17.72 40.23 -5.67
N GLU A 41 -17.21 39.15 -6.27
CA GLU A 41 -15.92 38.60 -5.89
C GLU A 41 -14.78 39.60 -6.18
N ARG A 42 -13.95 39.89 -5.17
CA ARG A 42 -12.76 40.74 -5.35
C ARG A 42 -11.75 40.06 -6.28
N PRO A 43 -11.11 40.79 -7.20
CA PRO A 43 -10.13 40.20 -8.14
C PRO A 43 -8.92 39.57 -7.44
N GLU A 44 -8.57 40.07 -6.24
CA GLU A 44 -7.53 39.52 -5.38
C GLU A 44 -7.75 38.04 -5.03
N LYS A 45 -9.00 37.58 -4.92
CA LYS A 45 -9.32 36.19 -4.61
C LYS A 45 -8.96 35.25 -5.76
N ALA A 46 -9.28 35.65 -6.99
CA ALA A 46 -8.90 34.92 -8.20
C ALA A 46 -7.36 34.83 -8.31
N ALA A 47 -6.66 35.95 -8.12
CA ALA A 47 -5.19 35.96 -8.13
C ALA A 47 -4.59 35.10 -7.00
N LYS A 48 -5.20 35.07 -5.82
CA LYS A 48 -4.76 34.23 -4.70
C LYS A 48 -4.92 32.73 -5.01
N ARG A 49 -6.02 32.34 -5.66
CA ARG A 49 -6.24 30.96 -6.09
C ARG A 49 -5.23 30.52 -7.16
N ALA A 50 -4.94 31.39 -8.14
CA ALA A 50 -3.89 31.18 -9.12
C ALA A 50 -2.52 30.90 -8.45
N LYS A 51 -2.15 31.77 -7.50
CA LYS A 51 -0.88 31.65 -6.77
C LYS A 51 -0.81 30.37 -5.96
N ARG A 52 -1.88 30.01 -5.24
CA ARG A 52 -1.95 28.76 -4.45
C ARG A 52 -1.73 27.55 -5.35
N ALA A 53 -2.44 27.44 -6.47
CA ALA A 53 -2.30 26.32 -7.39
C ALA A 53 -0.85 26.21 -7.93
N LEU A 54 -0.25 27.34 -8.32
CA LEU A 54 1.14 27.37 -8.79
C LEU A 54 2.16 27.01 -7.69
N GLU A 55 1.90 27.38 -6.44
CA GLU A 55 2.73 27.01 -5.30
C GLU A 55 2.64 25.51 -4.99
N GLU A 56 1.44 24.95 -5.03
CA GLU A 56 1.20 23.51 -4.85
C GLU A 56 1.87 22.69 -5.95
N GLU A 57 1.75 23.09 -7.22
CA GLU A 57 2.45 22.45 -8.34
C GLU A 57 3.98 22.49 -8.15
N LYS A 58 4.53 23.64 -7.73
CA LYS A 58 5.96 23.78 -7.45
C LYS A 58 6.40 22.89 -6.30
N LEU A 59 5.61 22.79 -5.23
CA LEU A 59 5.90 21.93 -4.08
C LEU A 59 5.87 20.45 -4.48
N PHE A 60 4.83 20.05 -5.22
CA PHE A 60 4.71 18.69 -5.75
C PHE A 60 5.91 18.33 -6.63
N ALA A 61 6.30 19.21 -7.56
CA ALA A 61 7.47 19.01 -8.41
C ALA A 61 8.78 18.91 -7.61
N LYS A 62 8.94 19.70 -6.54
CA LYS A 62 10.10 19.61 -5.63
C LYS A 62 10.12 18.28 -4.87
N GLU A 63 8.97 17.83 -4.39
CA GLU A 63 8.87 16.56 -3.67
C GLU A 63 9.14 15.37 -4.57
N GLN A 64 8.59 15.37 -5.78
CA GLN A 64 8.89 14.36 -6.81
C GLN A 64 10.38 14.30 -7.12
N LYS A 65 11.03 15.45 -7.33
CA LYS A 65 12.49 15.52 -7.54
C LYS A 65 13.27 14.99 -6.34
N LYS A 66 12.85 15.27 -5.10
CA LYS A 66 13.47 14.72 -3.88
C LYS A 66 13.31 13.20 -3.80
N LYS A 67 12.11 12.67 -4.11
CA LYS A 67 11.85 11.22 -4.17
C LYS A 67 12.74 10.56 -5.22
N SER A 68 12.81 11.10 -6.43
CA SER A 68 13.68 10.58 -7.50
C SER A 68 15.16 10.66 -7.14
N LYS A 69 15.61 11.72 -6.43
CA LYS A 69 17.01 11.83 -5.98
C LYS A 69 17.35 10.81 -4.90
N LYS A 70 16.49 10.63 -3.89
CA LYS A 70 16.65 9.56 -2.87
C LYS A 70 16.71 8.17 -3.49
N GLN A 71 15.90 7.93 -4.53
CA GLN A 71 15.90 6.68 -5.28
C GLN A 71 17.21 6.46 -6.06
N LYS A 72 17.85 7.52 -6.59
CA LYS A 72 19.17 7.45 -7.23
C LYS A 72 20.32 7.26 -6.24
N ASP A 73 20.22 7.86 -5.06
CA ASP A 73 21.25 7.79 -4.01
C ASP A 73 21.21 6.47 -3.21
N GLY A 74 20.44 5.46 -3.66
CA GLY A 74 20.40 4.12 -3.06
C GLY A 74 19.72 4.04 -1.69
N VAL A 75 19.05 5.11 -1.26
CA VAL A 75 18.20 5.09 -0.07
C VAL A 75 16.89 4.44 -0.47
N ASP A 76 16.78 3.12 -0.25
CA ASP A 76 15.59 2.30 -0.44
C ASP A 76 14.39 2.99 0.21
N THR A 77 13.67 3.77 -0.58
CA THR A 77 12.43 4.40 -0.17
C THR A 77 11.33 3.55 -0.81
N GLU A 78 10.50 2.93 0.02
CA GLU A 78 9.45 1.94 -0.29
C GLU A 78 8.38 2.36 -1.34
N GLY A 79 8.55 3.45 -2.09
CA GLY A 79 7.50 4.06 -2.91
C GLY A 79 7.58 3.87 -4.43
N GLY A 80 8.53 3.11 -4.97
CA GLY A 80 8.65 2.87 -6.42
C GLY A 80 7.83 1.65 -6.91
N LEU A 81 7.51 1.57 -8.22
CA LEU A 81 6.95 0.36 -8.83
C LEU A 81 7.80 -0.89 -8.55
N ASP A 82 9.12 -0.71 -8.48
CA ASP A 82 10.07 -1.76 -8.12
C ASP A 82 9.96 -2.17 -6.64
N SER A 83 9.59 -1.23 -5.75
CA SER A 83 9.25 -1.53 -4.35
C SER A 83 7.94 -2.32 -4.25
N LEU A 84 6.94 -1.95 -5.05
CA LEU A 84 5.68 -2.70 -5.12
C LEU A 84 5.89 -4.12 -5.66
N ALA A 85 6.70 -4.27 -6.71
CA ALA A 85 7.06 -5.57 -7.25
C ALA A 85 7.79 -6.43 -6.19
N LYS A 86 8.77 -5.84 -5.49
CA LYS A 86 9.48 -6.51 -4.37
C LYS A 86 8.54 -6.89 -3.22
N SER A 87 7.60 -6.01 -2.82
CA SER A 87 6.68 -6.29 -1.73
C SER A 87 5.67 -7.39 -2.09
N ILE A 88 5.22 -7.43 -3.35
CA ILE A 88 4.39 -8.51 -3.88
C ILE A 88 5.17 -9.83 -3.85
N GLN A 89 6.40 -9.86 -4.35
CA GLN A 89 7.26 -11.05 -4.33
C GLN A 89 7.49 -11.56 -2.89
N ALA A 90 7.83 -10.67 -1.95
CA ALA A 90 8.02 -11.03 -0.55
C ALA A 90 6.75 -11.60 0.09
N ARG A 91 5.56 -11.09 -0.26
CA ARG A 91 4.28 -11.65 0.19
C ARG A 91 4.05 -13.06 -0.33
N HIS A 92 4.36 -13.32 -1.60
CA HIS A 92 4.28 -14.66 -2.18
C HIS A 92 5.24 -15.63 -1.49
N GLU A 93 6.49 -15.23 -1.26
CA GLU A 93 7.46 -16.06 -0.54
C GLU A 93 7.00 -16.39 0.89
N ASN A 94 6.44 -15.41 1.61
CA ASN A 94 5.93 -15.63 2.97
C ASN A 94 4.72 -16.57 3.00
N ALA A 95 3.82 -16.47 2.01
CA ALA A 95 2.70 -17.40 1.88
C ALA A 95 3.17 -18.83 1.61
N LEU A 96 4.17 -19.00 0.73
CA LEU A 96 4.79 -20.30 0.46
C LEU A 96 5.46 -20.88 1.71
N LYS A 97 6.32 -20.10 2.38
CA LYS A 97 6.96 -20.51 3.64
C LYS A 97 5.95 -20.90 4.72
N SER A 98 4.82 -20.19 4.82
CA SER A 98 3.75 -20.54 5.76
C SER A 98 3.08 -21.88 5.40
N SER A 99 2.85 -22.12 4.11
CA SER A 99 2.26 -23.38 3.61
C SER A 99 3.18 -24.58 3.77
N GLU A 100 4.49 -24.45 3.48
CA GLU A 100 5.46 -25.53 3.64
C GLU A 100 5.60 -25.92 5.11
N ASN A 101 5.69 -24.93 6.01
CA ASN A 101 5.70 -25.18 7.45
C ASN A 101 4.41 -25.87 7.95
N PHE A 102 3.27 -25.64 7.30
CA PHE A 102 2.00 -26.31 7.64
C PHE A 102 1.98 -27.76 7.13
N LEU A 103 2.39 -27.99 5.88
CA LEU A 103 2.49 -29.32 5.30
C LEU A 103 3.52 -30.18 6.03
N ASP A 104 4.66 -29.62 6.43
CA ASP A 104 5.67 -30.30 7.24
C ASP A 104 5.13 -30.72 8.61
N LYS A 105 4.32 -29.88 9.27
CA LYS A 105 3.66 -30.25 10.54
C LYS A 105 2.66 -31.38 10.35
N ILE A 106 1.92 -31.40 9.24
CA ILE A 106 1.02 -32.52 8.90
C ILE A 106 1.84 -33.79 8.62
N ALA A 107 2.89 -33.69 7.80
CA ALA A 107 3.78 -34.79 7.50
C ALA A 107 4.42 -35.35 8.78
N GLN A 108 4.87 -34.51 9.71
CA GLN A 108 5.41 -34.94 10.99
C GLN A 108 4.36 -35.68 11.84
N LYS A 109 3.11 -35.18 11.87
CA LYS A 109 2.02 -35.77 12.67
C LYS A 109 1.57 -37.14 12.16
N TYR A 110 1.53 -37.34 10.84
CA TYR A 110 0.95 -38.55 10.23
C TYR A 110 1.96 -39.47 9.54
N CYS A 111 3.13 -38.98 9.14
CA CYS A 111 4.18 -39.77 8.47
C CYS A 111 5.29 -40.23 9.43
N SER A 112 5.28 -39.78 10.70
CA SER A 112 6.18 -40.35 11.71
C SER A 112 5.76 -41.79 12.01
N LYS A 113 6.39 -42.73 11.27
CA LYS A 113 6.43 -44.14 11.68
C LYS A 113 6.90 -44.15 13.13
N GLN A 114 6.04 -44.63 14.03
CA GLN A 114 6.39 -44.87 15.41
C GLN A 114 7.75 -45.56 15.42
N LYS A 115 8.79 -44.89 15.93
CA LYS A 115 10.05 -45.57 16.24
C LYS A 115 9.70 -46.55 17.35
N THR A 116 9.31 -47.76 16.97
CA THR A 116 9.17 -48.87 17.90
C THR A 116 10.52 -48.99 18.58
N THR A 117 10.60 -48.59 19.83
CA THR A 117 11.73 -48.88 20.69
C THR A 117 11.74 -50.38 20.86
N ALA A 118 12.45 -51.06 19.95
CA ALA A 118 12.70 -52.48 20.04
C ALA A 118 13.48 -52.72 21.34
N ARG A 119 12.75 -53.05 22.40
CA ARG A 119 13.28 -53.42 23.71
C ARG A 119 14.14 -54.66 23.48
N LYS A 120 15.47 -54.49 23.41
CA LYS A 120 16.42 -55.60 23.34
C LYS A 120 16.16 -56.52 24.54
N ARG A 121 15.66 -57.73 24.29
CA ARG A 121 15.60 -58.81 25.29
C ARG A 121 17.03 -59.24 25.60
N PRO A 122 17.42 -59.38 26.88
CA PRO A 122 18.75 -59.90 27.22
C PRO A 122 18.85 -61.37 26.80
N ALA A 123 19.94 -61.72 26.12
CA ALA A 123 20.25 -63.08 25.71
C ALA A 123 20.54 -63.96 26.95
N ASN A 124 19.85 -65.09 27.06
CA ASN A 124 20.03 -66.07 28.11
C ASN A 124 21.36 -66.83 27.89
N LYS A 125 22.29 -66.82 28.85
CA LYS A 125 23.51 -67.65 28.81
C LYS A 125 23.24 -69.00 29.50
N PRO A 126 23.81 -70.11 29.04
CA PRO A 126 23.52 -71.43 29.59
C PRO A 126 24.27 -71.63 30.93
N ALA A 127 23.55 -72.09 31.96
CA ALA A 127 24.14 -72.45 33.24
C ALA A 127 24.73 -73.86 33.16
N THR A 128 26.04 -73.98 33.42
CA THR A 128 26.75 -75.26 33.56
C THR A 128 26.42 -75.87 34.92
N SER A 129 25.69 -76.99 34.91
CA SER A 129 25.44 -77.80 36.11
C SER A 129 26.63 -78.70 36.41
N LYS A 130 27.43 -78.35 37.42
CA LYS A 130 28.32 -79.30 38.12
C LYS A 130 27.49 -80.09 39.12
N ARG A 131 27.53 -81.42 39.06
CA ARG A 131 27.10 -82.27 40.18
C ARG A 131 28.14 -83.34 40.47
N LYS A 132 28.65 -83.32 41.71
CA LYS A 132 29.62 -84.24 42.32
C LYS A 132 28.90 -85.46 42.91
N LYS A 133 29.66 -86.56 42.95
CA LYS A 133 29.45 -87.88 43.58
C LYS A 133 28.57 -88.85 42.80
#